data_AF-A0A1Y4HF56-F1
#
_entry.id   AF-A0A1Y4HF56-F1
#
_cell.length_a   1.000
_cell.length_b   1.000
_cell.length_c   1.000
_cell.angle_alpha   90.00
_cell.angle_beta   90.00
_cell.angle_gamma   90.00
#
_symmetry.space_group_name_H-M   'P 1'
#
loop_
_entity.id
_entity.type
_entity.pdbx_description
1 polymer ?
#
loop_
_entity_poly.entity_id
_entity_poly.type
_entity_poly.pdbx_seq_one_letter_code
_entity_poly.pdbx_strand_id
1 'polypeptide(L)'
;MLFDRVISVCETAGWKCEPDEDMDVFVSRNDLDGDEFGLYLVCPDYIDNINESASEFDIANYLEKRLSAKSPAYAGKSPVEMVRQAQKVQCALAELATELNKLRDTEES
;
A
#
# COMPACT_ATOMS: atom_id res chain seq x y z
N MET A 1 -17.17 -4.81 -12.85
CA MET A 1 -16.10 -4.35 -13.77
C MET A 1 -14.75 -4.62 -13.12
N LEU A 2 -13.61 -4.51 -13.84
CA LEU A 2 -12.28 -4.74 -13.24
C LEU A 2 -12.08 -3.89 -11.98
N PHE A 3 -12.47 -2.62 -12.06
CA PHE A 3 -12.51 -1.67 -10.96
C PHE A 3 -13.21 -2.20 -9.69
N ASP A 4 -14.47 -2.66 -9.79
CA ASP A 4 -15.21 -3.19 -8.63
C ASP A 4 -14.50 -4.39 -7.98
N ARG A 5 -13.81 -5.21 -8.79
CA ARG A 5 -13.07 -6.38 -8.31
C ARG A 5 -11.77 -5.98 -7.64
N VAL A 6 -11.06 -4.97 -8.15
CA VAL A 6 -9.88 -4.39 -7.49
C VAL A 6 -10.26 -3.85 -6.13
N ILE A 7 -11.35 -3.06 -6.03
CA ILE A 7 -11.86 -2.57 -4.74
C ILE A 7 -12.18 -3.73 -3.80
N SER A 8 -12.93 -4.73 -4.27
CA SER A 8 -13.30 -5.89 -3.45
C SER A 8 -12.08 -6.66 -2.93
N VAL A 9 -11.03 -6.83 -3.74
CA VAL A 9 -9.77 -7.46 -3.31
C VAL A 9 -9.06 -6.62 -2.26
N CYS A 10 -8.94 -5.31 -2.47
CA CYS A 10 -8.31 -4.39 -1.53
C CYS A 10 -9.01 -4.40 -0.17
N GLU A 11 -10.35 -4.29 -0.17
CA GLU A 11 -11.16 -4.35 1.06
C GLU A 11 -11.06 -5.69 1.78
N THR A 12 -11.04 -6.80 1.03
CA THR A 12 -10.84 -8.14 1.60
C THR A 12 -9.45 -8.28 2.24
N ALA A 13 -8.43 -7.65 1.65
CA ALA A 13 -7.09 -7.55 2.21
C ALA A 13 -6.97 -6.52 3.36
N GLY A 14 -8.09 -5.92 3.79
CA GLY A 14 -8.17 -5.01 4.93
C GLY A 14 -7.80 -3.56 4.60
N TRP A 15 -7.75 -3.19 3.33
CA TRP A 15 -7.51 -1.81 2.90
C TRP A 15 -8.82 -1.04 2.75
N LYS A 16 -8.85 0.18 3.25
CA LYS A 16 -9.92 1.14 2.92
C LYS A 16 -9.71 1.60 1.49
N CYS A 17 -10.79 1.70 0.71
CA CYS A 17 -10.75 2.18 -0.66
C CYS A 17 -11.58 3.46 -0.81
N GLU A 18 -10.98 4.50 -1.38
CA GLU A 18 -11.63 5.77 -1.69
C GLU A 18 -11.42 6.08 -3.17
N PRO A 19 -12.38 5.71 -4.04
CA PRO A 19 -12.30 6.02 -5.45
C PRO A 19 -12.59 7.51 -5.73
N ASP A 20 -11.94 8.06 -6.75
CA ASP A 20 -12.18 9.42 -7.23
C ASP A 20 -12.97 9.49 -8.54
N GLU A 21 -13.09 10.70 -9.12
CA GLU A 21 -13.86 10.96 -10.33
C GLU A 21 -13.22 10.34 -11.60
N ASP A 22 -11.92 10.07 -11.59
CA ASP A 22 -11.15 9.49 -12.70
C ASP A 22 -11.04 7.95 -12.61
N MET A 23 -11.69 7.36 -11.61
CA MET A 23 -11.59 5.93 -11.24
C MET A 23 -10.22 5.53 -10.67
N ASP A 24 -9.38 6.48 -10.27
CA ASP A 24 -8.23 6.16 -9.43
C ASP A 24 -8.73 5.82 -8.02
N VAL A 25 -8.02 4.95 -7.32
CA VAL A 25 -8.42 4.50 -5.98
C VAL A 25 -7.31 4.78 -4.99
N PHE A 26 -7.59 5.64 -4.02
CA PHE A 26 -6.73 5.76 -2.85
C PHE A 26 -7.00 4.58 -1.92
N VAL A 27 -5.98 3.77 -1.67
CA VAL A 27 -6.03 2.64 -0.74
C VAL A 27 -5.25 2.97 0.52
N SER A 28 -5.85 2.79 1.70
CA SER A 28 -5.20 3.13 2.97
C SER A 28 -5.43 2.14 4.10
N ARG A 29 -4.49 2.11 5.06
CA ARG A 29 -4.52 1.34 6.30
C ARG A 29 -3.88 2.12 7.45
N ASN A 30 -4.57 2.14 8.59
CA ASN A 30 -4.18 2.91 9.78
C ASN A 30 -3.22 2.15 10.72
N ASP A 31 -2.96 0.87 10.47
CA ASP A 31 -2.21 -0.01 11.38
C ASP A 31 -0.76 -0.28 10.94
N LEU A 32 -0.34 0.25 9.78
CA LEU A 32 0.94 -0.10 9.15
C LEU A 32 2.10 0.77 9.66
N ASP A 33 1.96 2.10 9.58
CA ASP A 33 3.06 3.03 9.85
C ASP A 33 3.03 3.62 11.27
N GLY A 34 2.08 3.17 12.10
CA GLY A 34 1.76 3.84 13.38
C GLY A 34 0.93 5.12 13.20
N ASP A 35 0.56 5.40 11.96
CA ASP A 35 -0.46 6.33 11.48
C ASP A 35 -1.02 5.75 10.16
N GLU A 36 -1.85 6.50 9.45
CA GLU A 36 -2.33 6.14 8.12
C GLU A 36 -1.17 6.03 7.11
N PHE A 37 -1.12 4.87 6.45
CA PHE A 37 -0.38 4.67 5.21
C PHE A 37 -1.36 4.47 4.08
N GLY A 38 -1.13 5.14 2.95
CA GLY A 38 -1.91 4.90 1.74
C GLY A 38 -1.15 5.28 0.48
N LEU A 39 -1.66 4.77 -0.64
CA LEU A 39 -1.17 5.06 -1.99
C LEU A 39 -2.33 5.08 -2.99
N TYR A 40 -2.09 5.62 -4.17
CA TYR A 40 -3.04 5.57 -5.27
C TYR A 40 -2.76 4.36 -6.16
N LEU A 41 -3.84 3.66 -6.54
CA LEU A 41 -3.88 2.74 -7.65
C LEU A 41 -4.55 3.46 -8.82
N VAL A 42 -3.82 3.67 -9.91
CA VAL A 42 -4.20 4.50 -11.05
C VAL A 42 -4.87 3.66 -12.13
N CYS A 43 -5.96 4.17 -12.69
CA CYS A 43 -6.66 3.56 -13.80
C CYS A 43 -5.88 3.74 -15.12
N PRO A 44 -5.77 2.71 -15.98
CA PRO A 44 -6.28 1.34 -15.84
C PRO A 44 -5.27 0.37 -15.19
N ASP A 45 -4.08 0.86 -14.81
CA ASP A 45 -2.89 0.08 -14.46
C ASP A 45 -2.79 -0.27 -12.96
N TYR A 46 -3.92 -0.46 -12.29
CA TYR A 46 -4.01 -0.66 -10.83
C TYR A 46 -3.02 -1.72 -10.30
N ILE A 47 -2.93 -2.85 -11.02
CA ILE A 47 -2.13 -4.01 -10.63
C ILE A 47 -0.64 -3.74 -10.85
N ASP A 48 -0.28 -2.99 -11.89
CA ASP A 48 1.11 -2.65 -12.16
C ASP A 48 1.61 -1.59 -11.17
N ASN A 49 0.78 -0.63 -10.75
CA ASN A 49 1.17 0.35 -9.73
C ASN A 49 1.48 -0.28 -8.38
N ILE A 50 0.69 -1.27 -7.94
CA ILE A 50 0.99 -1.96 -6.67
C ILE A 50 2.24 -2.83 -6.80
N ASN A 51 2.47 -3.45 -7.97
CA ASN A 51 3.67 -4.24 -8.24
C ASN A 51 4.93 -3.37 -8.22
N GLU A 52 4.91 -2.20 -8.87
CA GLU A 52 5.97 -1.20 -8.81
C GLU A 52 6.19 -0.77 -7.35
N SER A 53 5.13 -0.34 -6.66
CA SER A 53 5.22 0.10 -5.26
C SER A 53 5.79 -0.96 -4.32
N ALA A 54 5.41 -2.23 -4.49
CA ALA A 54 5.92 -3.33 -3.67
C ALA A 54 7.37 -3.68 -4.01
N SER A 55 7.74 -3.67 -5.29
CA SER A 55 9.08 -4.03 -5.75
C SER A 55 10.13 -2.96 -5.42
N GLU A 56 9.74 -1.68 -5.45
CA GLU A 56 10.61 -0.53 -5.21
C GLU A 56 10.64 -0.08 -3.74
N PHE A 57 9.88 -0.75 -2.86
CA PHE A 57 9.80 -0.36 -1.46
C PHE A 57 11.14 -0.55 -0.74
N ASP A 58 11.86 0.55 -0.55
CA ASP A 58 13.10 0.61 0.22
C ASP A 58 12.84 1.20 1.62
N ILE A 59 13.12 0.39 2.65
CA ILE A 59 12.89 0.76 4.05
C ILE A 59 13.74 1.98 4.45
N ALA A 60 14.99 2.08 3.97
CA ALA A 60 15.87 3.16 4.37
C ALA A 60 15.37 4.51 3.84
N ASN A 61 15.05 4.59 2.56
CA ASN A 61 14.46 5.75 1.90
C ASN A 61 13.09 6.10 2.49
N TYR A 62 12.26 5.09 2.79
CA TYR A 62 10.97 5.30 3.45
C TYR A 62 11.13 5.98 4.80
N LEU A 63 12.01 5.45 5.66
CA LEU A 63 12.28 6.03 6.97
C LEU A 63 12.93 7.42 6.86
N GLU A 64 13.85 7.63 5.92
CA GLU A 64 14.47 8.94 5.67
C GLU A 64 13.41 10.00 5.35
N LYS A 65 12.47 9.70 4.45
CA LYS A 65 11.36 10.60 4.10
C LYS A 65 10.49 10.90 5.31
N ARG A 66 10.09 9.88 6.07
CA ARG A 66 9.23 10.02 7.26
C ARG A 66 9.88 10.83 8.38
N LEU A 67 11.17 10.61 8.62
CA LEU A 67 11.95 11.35 9.63
C LEU A 67 12.19 12.80 9.20
N SER A 68 12.48 13.03 7.91
CA SER A 68 12.63 14.38 7.35
C SER A 68 11.33 15.19 7.45
N ALA A 69 10.18 14.53 7.28
CA ALA A 69 8.87 15.12 7.47
C ALA A 69 8.46 15.30 8.95
N LYS A 70 9.32 14.91 9.92
CA LYS A 70 9.04 14.94 11.36
C LYS A 70 7.74 14.19 11.72
N SER A 71 7.52 13.03 11.09
CA SER A 71 6.31 12.24 11.31
C SER A 71 6.12 11.93 12.80
N PRO A 72 4.95 12.25 13.39
CA PRO A 72 4.65 11.93 14.79
C PRO A 72 4.62 10.42 15.04
N ALA A 73 4.38 9.62 14.00
CA ALA A 73 4.37 8.18 14.07
C ALA A 73 5.70 7.60 14.57
N TYR A 74 6.81 8.31 14.37
CA TYR A 74 8.15 7.87 14.78
C TYR A 74 8.72 8.61 16.00
N ALA A 75 7.98 9.56 16.58
CA ALA A 75 8.42 10.29 17.76
C ALA A 75 8.65 9.35 18.95
N GLY A 76 9.86 9.40 19.52
CA GLY A 76 10.22 8.61 20.71
C GLY A 76 10.45 7.11 20.45
N LYS A 77 10.37 6.62 19.21
CA LYS A 77 10.64 5.22 18.86
C LYS A 77 12.14 4.94 18.76
N SER A 78 12.55 3.74 19.17
CA SER A 78 13.91 3.26 18.92
C SER A 78 14.09 2.90 17.44
N PRO A 79 15.33 2.93 16.89
CA PRO A 79 15.58 2.53 15.50
C PRO A 79 15.02 1.16 15.13
N VAL A 80 15.05 0.19 16.04
CA VAL A 80 14.49 -1.15 15.83
C VAL A 80 12.98 -1.12 15.65
N GLU A 81 12.26 -0.32 16.47
CA GLU A 81 10.82 -0.15 16.32
C GLU A 81 10.48 0.54 15.00
N MET A 82 11.28 1.52 14.58
CA MET A 82 11.05 2.22 13.31
C MET A 82 11.15 1.26 12.12
N VAL A 83 12.23 0.47 12.08
CA VAL A 83 12.43 -0.55 11.03
C VAL A 83 11.32 -1.58 11.03
N ARG A 84 10.89 -2.06 12.20
CA ARG A 84 9.75 -3.01 12.29
C ARG A 84 8.45 -2.45 11.73
N GLN A 85 8.19 -1.15 11.88
CA GLN A 85 7.01 -0.53 11.27
C GLN A 85 7.14 -0.42 9.75
N ALA A 86 8.28 0.04 9.25
CA ALA A 86 8.52 0.07 7.80
C ALA A 86 8.42 -1.33 7.17
N GLN A 87 8.85 -2.37 7.88
CA GLN A 87 8.67 -3.76 7.46
C GLN A 87 7.20 -4.18 7.39
N LYS A 88 6.32 -3.67 8.28
CA LYS A 88 4.87 -3.94 8.17
C LYS A 88 4.29 -3.35 6.89
N VAL A 89 4.71 -2.12 6.53
CA VAL A 89 4.30 -1.48 5.27
C VAL A 89 4.77 -2.32 4.09
N GLN A 90 6.05 -2.74 4.07
CA GLN A 90 6.60 -3.60 3.02
C GLN A 90 5.82 -4.91 2.86
N CYS A 91 5.54 -5.61 3.97
CA CYS A 91 4.77 -6.85 3.95
C CYS A 91 3.35 -6.62 3.43
N ALA A 92 2.67 -5.57 3.89
CA ALA A 92 1.30 -5.27 3.45
C ALA A 92 1.21 -4.91 1.96
N LEU A 93 2.22 -4.21 1.42
CA LEU A 93 2.32 -3.94 -0.02
C LEU A 93 2.52 -5.24 -0.83
N ALA A 94 3.41 -6.12 -0.37
CA ALA A 94 3.67 -7.40 -1.04
C ALA A 94 2.43 -8.34 -0.99
N GLU A 95 1.70 -8.34 0.13
CA GLU A 95 0.44 -9.06 0.28
C GLU A 95 -0.63 -8.52 -0.68
N LEU A 96 -0.82 -7.19 -0.73
CA LEU A 96 -1.79 -6.57 -1.63
C LEU A 96 -1.45 -6.83 -3.10
N ALA A 97 -0.18 -6.70 -3.47
CA ALA A 97 0.31 -7.04 -4.81
C ALA A 97 -0.03 -8.51 -5.14
N THR A 98 0.24 -9.43 -4.22
CA THR A 98 -0.04 -10.86 -4.42
C THR A 98 -1.52 -11.11 -4.68
N GLU A 99 -2.42 -10.54 -3.89
CA GLU A 99 -3.87 -10.73 -4.07
C GLU A 99 -4.37 -10.11 -5.39
N LEU A 100 -3.88 -8.93 -5.76
CA LEU A 100 -4.25 -8.30 -7.04
C LEU A 100 -3.70 -9.04 -8.26
N ASN A 101 -2.52 -9.67 -8.17
CA ASN A 101 -2.02 -10.52 -9.26
C ASN A 101 -2.88 -11.78 -9.45
N LYS A 102 -3.40 -12.41 -8.38
CA LYS A 102 -4.34 -13.53 -8.53
C LYS A 102 -5.62 -13.13 -9.27
N LEU A 103 -6.07 -11.88 -9.07
CA LEU A 103 -7.19 -11.32 -9.82
C LEU A 103 -6.85 -11.26 -11.32
N ARG A 104 -5.66 -10.75 -11.70
CA ARG A 104 -5.19 -10.73 -13.10
C ARG A 104 -5.16 -12.12 -13.73
N ASP A 105 -4.57 -13.09 -13.03
CA ASP A 105 -4.46 -14.48 -13.53
C ASP A 105 -5.84 -15.09 -13.79
N THR A 106 -6.86 -14.69 -13.02
CA THR A 106 -8.25 -15.10 -13.22
C THR A 106 -8.91 -14.43 -14.43
N GLU A 107 -8.52 -13.20 -14.78
CA GLU A 107 -9.04 -12.49 -15.96
C GLU A 107 -8.41 -12.97 -17.28
N GLU A 108 -7.19 -13.50 -17.21
CA GLU A 108 -6.46 -14.02 -18.38
C GLU A 108 -6.74 -15.50 -18.68
N SER A 109 -7.47 -16.19 -17.79
CA SER A 109 -7.86 -17.61 -17.90
C SER A 109 -9.21 -17.80 -18.60
#